data_AF-W7WBS6-F1
#
_entry.id   AF-W7WBS6-F1
#
_cell.length_a   1.000
_cell.length_b   1.000
_cell.length_c   1.000
_cell.angle_alpha   90.00
_cell.angle_beta   90.00
_cell.angle_gamma   90.00
#
_symmetry.space_group_name_H-M   'P 1'
#
loop_
_entity.id
_entity.type
_entity.pdbx_description
1 polymer ?
#
loop_
_entity_poly.entity_id
_entity_poly.type
_entity_poly.pdbx_seq_one_letter_code
_entity_poly.pdbx_strand_id
1 'polypeptide(L)'
;MHASAVPIFAGDVAFRMTDFAARNAARAGVAAAIELKTVDALQRAAPAERGTLMLNPPYGERIDPKGSRGDGAGRRAPPTAAREGFEDGASAHEFFTRLATHWKRAYPGWTAWVLSPDMKLPQAMRLKESRRVPMWNGPIECRLFRFDLVAGSMREPG
;
A
#
# COMPACT_ATOMS: atom_id res chain seq x y z
N MET A 1 -11.05 13.43 22.48
CA MET A 1 -10.66 12.94 21.14
C MET A 1 -10.98 14.03 20.15
N HIS A 2 -10.01 14.49 19.36
CA HIS A 2 -10.28 15.46 18.30
C HIS A 2 -10.75 14.72 17.05
N ALA A 3 -11.79 15.23 16.39
CA ALA A 3 -12.21 14.70 15.10
C ALA A 3 -11.06 14.85 14.08
N SER A 4 -10.93 13.89 13.18
CA SER A 4 -9.92 14.00 12.11
C SER A 4 -10.21 15.23 11.27
N ALA A 5 -9.20 16.05 11.02
CA ALA A 5 -9.33 17.22 10.15
C ALA A 5 -9.59 16.84 8.68
N VAL A 6 -9.29 15.58 8.31
CA VAL A 6 -9.46 15.04 6.96
C VAL A 6 -10.00 13.61 7.05
N PRO A 7 -10.98 13.19 6.24
CA PRO A 7 -11.47 11.82 6.26
C PRO A 7 -10.38 10.84 5.83
N ILE A 8 -10.22 9.73 6.58
CA ILE A 8 -9.28 8.65 6.25
C ILE A 8 -10.08 7.44 5.80
N PHE A 9 -9.72 6.92 4.64
CA PHE A 9 -10.35 5.77 4.02
C PHE A 9 -9.32 4.64 3.88
N ALA A 10 -9.62 3.47 4.44
CA ALA A 10 -8.74 2.31 4.40
C ALA A 10 -9.50 1.07 3.90
N GLY A 11 -8.78 0.08 3.41
CA GLY A 11 -9.39 -1.15 2.94
C GLY A 11 -8.37 -2.20 2.54
N ASP A 12 -8.84 -3.43 2.49
CA ASP A 12 -8.10 -4.63 2.12
C ASP A 12 -9.08 -5.61 1.46
N VAL A 13 -8.60 -6.49 0.60
CA VAL A 13 -9.43 -7.55 0.00
C VAL A 13 -9.81 -8.62 1.02
N ALA A 14 -8.94 -8.85 2.00
CA ALA A 14 -9.16 -9.84 3.04
C ALA A 14 -9.98 -9.26 4.19
N PHE A 15 -11.21 -9.77 4.37
CA PHE A 15 -12.09 -9.38 5.49
C PHE A 15 -11.39 -9.48 6.85
N ARG A 16 -10.60 -10.53 7.05
CA ARG A 16 -9.81 -10.74 8.26
C ARG A 16 -8.85 -9.58 8.54
N MET A 17 -8.25 -8.99 7.50
CA MET A 17 -7.34 -7.85 7.65
C MET A 17 -8.07 -6.59 8.04
N THR A 18 -9.21 -6.31 7.41
CA THR A 18 -10.05 -5.16 7.78
C THR A 18 -10.59 -5.27 9.21
N ASP A 19 -10.94 -6.47 9.66
CA ASP A 19 -11.38 -6.70 11.05
C ASP A 19 -10.23 -6.49 12.06
N PHE A 20 -9.02 -6.99 11.77
CA PHE A 20 -7.84 -6.69 12.59
C PHE A 20 -7.51 -5.20 12.60
N ALA A 21 -7.60 -4.51 11.46
CA ALA A 21 -7.37 -3.08 11.35
C ALA A 21 -8.38 -2.29 12.20
N ALA A 22 -9.66 -2.68 12.19
CA ALA A 22 -10.70 -2.05 13.00
C ALA A 22 -10.40 -2.21 14.50
N ARG A 23 -10.03 -3.41 14.93
CA ARG A 23 -9.65 -3.68 16.33
C ARG A 23 -8.39 -2.91 16.74
N ASN A 24 -7.41 -2.77 15.86
CA ASN A 24 -6.21 -1.98 16.12
C ASN A 24 -6.53 -0.48 16.21
N ALA A 25 -7.35 0.04 15.31
CA ALA A 25 -7.78 1.44 15.34
C ALA A 25 -8.58 1.76 16.61
N ALA A 26 -9.43 0.84 17.08
CA ALA A 26 -10.15 0.98 18.34
C ALA A 26 -9.20 1.02 19.55
N ARG A 27 -8.23 0.09 19.61
CA ARG A 27 -7.21 0.07 20.66
C ARG A 27 -6.34 1.34 20.67
N ALA A 28 -6.06 1.90 19.50
CA ALA A 28 -5.31 3.14 19.35
C ALA A 28 -6.16 4.40 19.60
N GLY A 29 -7.47 4.28 19.83
CA GLY A 29 -8.36 5.42 20.05
C GLY A 29 -8.64 6.27 18.81
N VAL A 30 -8.39 5.74 17.60
CA VAL A 30 -8.52 6.45 16.32
C VAL A 30 -9.60 5.86 15.40
N ALA A 31 -10.41 4.92 15.89
CA ALA A 31 -11.44 4.27 15.08
C ALA A 31 -12.41 5.27 14.42
N ALA A 32 -12.79 6.34 15.15
CA ALA A 32 -13.68 7.37 14.62
C ALA A 32 -13.09 8.21 13.47
N ALA A 33 -11.77 8.12 13.24
CA ALA A 33 -11.10 8.84 12.16
C ALA A 33 -11.01 8.03 10.86
N ILE A 34 -11.26 6.71 10.89
CA ILE A 34 -10.95 5.79 9.79
C ILE A 34 -12.21 5.05 9.34
N GLU A 35 -12.59 5.24 8.08
CA GLU A 35 -13.58 4.39 7.42
C GLU A 35 -12.88 3.18 6.79
N LEU A 36 -13.15 1.99 7.34
CA LEU A 36 -12.61 0.72 6.85
C LEU A 36 -13.65 -0.01 5.99
N LYS A 37 -13.22 -0.50 4.83
CA LYS A 37 -14.05 -1.31 3.94
C LYS A 37 -13.26 -2.49 3.37
N THR A 38 -13.84 -3.68 3.40
CA THR A 38 -13.30 -4.82 2.64
C THR A 38 -13.59 -4.59 1.16
N VAL A 39 -12.54 -4.34 0.37
CA VAL A 39 -12.67 -3.95 -1.03
C VAL A 39 -11.38 -4.25 -1.80
N ASP A 40 -11.53 -4.66 -3.06
CA ASP A 40 -10.40 -4.80 -3.98
C ASP A 40 -9.86 -3.41 -4.37
N ALA A 41 -8.56 -3.20 -4.16
CA ALA A 41 -7.85 -1.99 -4.54
C ALA A 41 -7.92 -1.71 -6.06
N LEU A 42 -8.07 -2.75 -6.89
CA LEU A 42 -8.20 -2.65 -8.34
C LEU A 42 -9.59 -2.14 -8.79
N GLN A 43 -10.55 -2.01 -7.86
CA GLN A 43 -11.94 -1.64 -8.17
C GLN A 43 -12.46 -0.46 -7.36
N ARG A 44 -11.79 -0.10 -6.26
CA ARG A 44 -12.23 1.00 -5.37
C ARG A 44 -12.24 2.35 -6.10
N ALA A 45 -13.39 2.99 -6.22
CA ALA A 45 -13.51 4.36 -6.74
C ALA A 45 -12.94 5.40 -5.75
N ALA A 46 -12.48 6.54 -6.28
CA ALA A 46 -12.00 7.64 -5.45
C ALA A 46 -13.13 8.17 -4.55
N PRO A 47 -12.90 8.30 -3.23
CA PRO A 47 -13.92 8.79 -2.30
C PRO A 47 -14.11 10.32 -2.33
N ALA A 48 -13.25 11.04 -3.07
CA ALA A 48 -13.28 12.50 -3.20
C ALA A 48 -12.62 12.92 -4.53
N GLU A 49 -12.79 14.19 -4.93
CA GLU A 49 -12.17 14.73 -6.16
C GLU A 49 -10.64 14.67 -6.09
N ARG A 50 -10.04 14.96 -4.92
CA ARG A 50 -8.59 15.03 -4.72
C ARG A 50 -8.21 14.42 -3.38
N GLY A 51 -6.98 13.90 -3.31
CA GLY A 51 -6.44 13.34 -2.08
C GLY A 51 -5.10 12.65 -2.29
N THR A 52 -4.73 11.88 -1.26
CA THR A 52 -3.51 11.07 -1.26
C THR A 52 -3.85 9.60 -1.03
N LEU A 53 -3.40 8.76 -1.95
CA LEU A 53 -3.34 7.31 -1.79
C LEU A 53 -2.02 6.94 -1.12
N MET A 54 -2.07 6.03 -0.15
CA MET A 54 -0.89 5.37 0.41
C MET A 54 -1.08 3.87 0.32
N LEU A 55 -0.09 3.17 -0.25
CA LEU A 55 -0.12 1.73 -0.42
C LEU A 55 1.19 1.11 0.08
N ASN A 56 1.05 0.12 0.95
CA ASN A 56 2.09 -0.81 1.34
C ASN A 56 1.73 -2.18 0.77
N PRO A 57 2.04 -2.45 -0.51
CA PRO A 57 1.66 -3.69 -1.17
C PRO A 57 2.36 -4.88 -0.50
N PRO A 58 1.84 -6.10 -0.65
CA PRO A 58 2.56 -7.28 -0.19
C PRO A 58 3.94 -7.33 -0.83
N TYR A 59 4.96 -7.55 -0.01
CA TYR A 59 6.28 -7.92 -0.47
C TYR A 59 6.32 -9.43 -0.61
N GLY A 60 7.16 -9.95 -1.52
CA GLY A 60 7.37 -11.40 -1.68
C GLY A 60 7.90 -12.08 -0.41
N GLU A 61 8.55 -13.24 -0.56
CA GLU A 61 9.04 -14.01 0.59
C GLU A 61 9.83 -13.14 1.59
N ARG A 62 9.54 -13.32 2.87
CA ARG A 62 10.30 -12.64 3.93
C ARG A 62 11.72 -13.19 3.90
N ILE A 63 12.69 -12.29 3.75
CA ILE A 63 14.09 -12.63 4.04
C ILE A 63 14.17 -12.79 5.56
N ASP A 64 14.38 -14.01 6.03
CA ASP A 64 14.72 -14.24 7.44
C ASP A 64 16.03 -13.50 7.76
N PRO A 65 16.11 -12.75 8.87
CA PRO A 65 17.34 -12.09 9.25
C PRO A 65 18.44 -13.14 9.42
N LYS A 66 19.50 -13.09 8.61
CA LYS A 66 20.72 -13.87 8.87
C LYS A 66 21.27 -13.43 10.25
N GLY A 67 21.06 -14.25 11.28
CA GLY A 67 21.80 -14.13 12.55
C GLY A 67 21.02 -14.12 13.87
N SER A 68 19.74 -14.48 13.93
CA SER A 68 19.07 -14.65 15.22
C SER A 68 19.50 -15.98 15.88
N ARG A 69 20.63 -15.98 16.59
CA ARG A 69 20.89 -16.99 17.62
C ARG A 69 19.71 -16.94 18.59
N GLY A 70 19.06 -18.09 18.78
CA GLY A 70 17.88 -18.20 19.60
C GLY A 70 18.21 -17.95 21.06
N ASP A 71 17.28 -17.27 21.75
CA ASP A 71 17.06 -17.32 23.19
C ASP A 71 15.59 -16.93 23.42
N GLY A 72 14.82 -17.80 24.06
CA GLY A 72 13.37 -17.69 24.17
C GLY A 72 12.90 -16.70 25.25
N ALA A 73 11.82 -15.97 24.95
CA ALA A 73 10.74 -15.64 25.89
C ALA A 73 9.65 -14.80 25.20
N GLY A 74 8.50 -15.45 24.93
CA GLY A 74 7.16 -14.89 25.10
C GLY A 74 6.87 -13.42 24.76
N ARG A 75 6.73 -13.09 23.47
CA ARG A 75 5.59 -12.31 22.97
C ARG A 75 5.20 -12.87 21.62
N ARG A 76 4.23 -13.77 21.62
CA ARG A 76 3.63 -14.28 20.39
C ARG A 76 2.92 -13.10 19.74
N ALA A 77 3.58 -12.48 18.76
CA ALA A 77 2.92 -11.56 17.85
C ALA A 77 1.64 -12.25 17.36
N PRO A 78 0.52 -11.53 17.21
CA PRO A 78 -0.70 -12.12 16.67
C PRO A 78 -0.31 -12.87 15.39
N PRO A 79 -0.86 -14.07 15.15
CA PRO A 79 -0.50 -14.88 13.99
C PRO A 79 -0.57 -13.98 12.78
N THR A 80 0.60 -13.66 12.21
CA THR A 80 0.71 -12.78 11.06
C THR A 80 -0.26 -13.34 10.04
N ALA A 81 -1.28 -12.54 9.74
CA ALA A 81 -2.31 -12.93 8.81
C ALA A 81 -1.67 -13.54 7.56
N ALA A 82 -2.33 -14.59 7.08
CA ALA A 82 -1.94 -15.42 5.97
C ALA A 82 -1.01 -14.68 5.02
N ARG A 83 0.21 -15.23 4.92
CA ARG A 83 1.15 -14.97 3.84
C ARG A 83 0.44 -15.36 2.55
N GLU A 84 -0.30 -14.44 1.95
CA GLU A 84 -0.55 -14.49 0.52
C GLU A 84 0.71 -13.90 -0.10
N GLY A 85 1.72 -14.76 -0.24
CA GLY A 85 2.82 -14.44 -1.13
C GLY A 85 2.23 -14.23 -2.51
N PHE A 86 2.69 -13.21 -3.23
CA PHE A 86 2.64 -13.27 -4.68
C PHE A 86 3.51 -14.48 -5.06
N GLU A 87 2.88 -15.63 -5.25
CA GLU A 87 3.49 -16.73 -6.00
C GLU A 87 3.81 -16.11 -7.37
N ASP A 88 5.10 -15.97 -7.63
CA ASP A 88 5.73 -15.40 -8.82
C ASP A 88 5.75 -13.87 -9.02
N GLY A 89 6.91 -13.34 -9.40
CA GLY A 89 7.09 -11.91 -9.76
C GLY A 89 6.26 -11.45 -10.96
N ALA A 90 5.72 -12.40 -11.76
CA ALA A 90 4.76 -12.11 -12.82
C ALA A 90 3.41 -11.62 -12.26
N SER A 91 2.92 -12.20 -11.14
CA SER A 91 1.64 -11.82 -10.52
C SER A 91 1.71 -10.43 -9.88
N ALA A 92 2.83 -10.07 -9.25
CA ALA A 92 3.08 -8.74 -8.73
C ALA A 92 3.13 -7.67 -9.84
N HIS A 93 3.82 -7.95 -10.95
CA HIS A 93 3.89 -7.02 -12.08
C HIS A 93 2.51 -6.78 -12.73
N GLU A 94 1.73 -7.85 -12.91
CA GLU A 94 0.36 -7.75 -13.42
C GLU A 94 -0.52 -6.92 -12.48
N PHE A 95 -0.44 -7.16 -11.17
CA PHE A 95 -1.17 -6.39 -10.17
C PHE A 95 -0.88 -4.89 -10.29
N PHE A 96 0.40 -4.49 -10.32
CA PHE A 96 0.76 -3.07 -10.44
C PHE A 96 0.36 -2.44 -11.77
N THR A 97 0.37 -3.22 -12.86
CA THR A 97 -0.12 -2.76 -14.17
C THR A 97 -1.62 -2.47 -14.13
N ARG A 98 -2.40 -3.38 -13.55
CA ARG A 98 -3.86 -3.22 -13.38
C ARG A 98 -4.20 -2.09 -12.42
N LEU A 99 -3.45 -1.98 -11.32
CA LEU A 99 -3.61 -0.92 -10.33
C LEU A 99 -3.37 0.46 -10.95
N ALA A 100 -2.28 0.61 -11.71
CA ALA A 100 -1.98 1.86 -12.40
C ALA A 100 -3.05 2.23 -13.45
N THR A 101 -3.58 1.23 -14.17
CA THR A 101 -4.68 1.43 -15.13
C THR A 101 -5.94 1.92 -14.43
N HIS A 102 -6.29 1.31 -13.30
CA HIS A 102 -7.41 1.76 -12.48
C HIS A 102 -7.20 3.18 -11.94
N TRP A 103 -6.03 3.48 -11.38
CA TRP A 103 -5.70 4.80 -10.85
C TRP A 103 -5.79 5.92 -11.88
N LYS A 104 -5.29 5.72 -13.10
CA LYS A 104 -5.39 6.71 -14.19
C LYS A 104 -6.83 7.05 -14.57
N ARG A 105 -7.77 6.12 -14.38
CA ARG A 105 -9.20 6.31 -14.66
C ARG A 105 -9.96 6.90 -13.48
N ALA A 106 -9.72 6.36 -12.28
CA ALA A 106 -10.55 6.64 -11.10
C ALA A 106 -9.99 7.73 -10.19
N TYR A 107 -8.70 8.06 -10.27
CA TYR A 107 -8.02 8.99 -9.36
C TYR A 107 -7.25 10.14 -10.07
N PRO A 108 -7.76 10.75 -11.16
CA PRO A 108 -7.11 11.93 -11.72
C PRO A 108 -7.09 13.08 -10.70
N GLY A 109 -5.97 13.80 -10.60
CA GLY A 109 -5.77 14.89 -9.63
C GLY A 109 -5.30 14.43 -8.25
N TRP A 110 -5.17 13.13 -8.01
CA TRP A 110 -4.65 12.57 -6.76
C TRP A 110 -3.13 12.41 -6.79
N THR A 111 -2.57 12.20 -5.60
CA THR A 111 -1.19 11.75 -5.41
C THR A 111 -1.19 10.33 -4.88
N ALA A 112 -0.29 9.48 -5.38
CA ALA A 112 -0.13 8.13 -4.85
C ALA A 112 1.28 7.94 -4.28
N TRP A 113 1.35 7.36 -3.09
CA TRP A 113 2.59 6.96 -2.44
C TRP A 113 2.62 5.46 -2.27
N VAL A 114 3.66 4.81 -2.82
CA VAL A 114 3.83 3.36 -2.75
C VAL A 114 5.17 3.04 -2.11
N LEU A 115 5.15 2.30 -1.00
CA LEU A 115 6.37 1.76 -0.39
C LEU A 115 6.74 0.48 -1.14
N SER A 116 7.95 0.37 -1.70
CA SER A 116 8.38 -0.85 -2.39
C SER A 116 9.89 -1.07 -2.36
N PRO A 117 10.37 -2.32 -2.20
CA PRO A 117 11.77 -2.68 -2.45
C PRO A 117 12.07 -2.81 -3.96
N ASP A 118 11.05 -2.91 -4.81
CA ASP A 118 11.24 -3.03 -6.26
C ASP A 118 11.53 -1.67 -6.90
N MET A 119 12.79 -1.48 -7.30
CA MET A 119 13.26 -0.28 -8.00
C MET A 119 12.66 -0.12 -9.40
N LYS A 120 12.10 -1.20 -9.98
CA LYS A 120 11.43 -1.22 -11.29
C LYS A 120 9.93 -0.92 -11.19
N LEU A 121 9.40 -0.67 -9.99
CA LEU A 121 7.98 -0.35 -9.80
C LEU A 121 7.46 0.78 -10.72
N PRO A 122 8.15 1.93 -10.88
CA PRO A 122 7.69 2.98 -11.81
C PRO A 122 7.54 2.48 -13.25
N GLN A 123 8.46 1.63 -13.71
CA GLN A 123 8.41 1.01 -15.03
C GLN A 123 7.22 0.05 -15.16
N ALA A 124 6.97 -0.78 -14.14
CA ALA A 124 5.83 -1.69 -14.10
C ALA A 124 4.48 -0.95 -14.16
N MET A 125 4.37 0.14 -13.39
CA MET A 125 3.17 0.96 -13.35
C MET A 125 3.02 1.87 -14.58
N ARG A 126 4.09 2.05 -15.38
CA ARG A 126 4.15 3.04 -16.46
C ARG A 126 3.72 4.42 -15.96
N LEU A 127 4.26 4.80 -14.81
CA LEU A 127 4.09 6.09 -14.13
C LEU A 127 5.47 6.65 -13.84
N LYS A 128 5.70 7.91 -14.21
CA LYS A 128 6.92 8.63 -13.82
C LYS A 128 6.78 9.05 -12.37
N GLU A 129 7.68 8.60 -11.51
CA GLU A 129 7.73 9.06 -10.14
C GLU A 129 8.11 10.54 -10.07
N SER A 130 7.39 11.30 -9.27
CA SER A 130 7.67 12.71 -8.99
C SER A 130 8.58 12.89 -7.78
N ARG A 131 8.66 11.88 -6.92
CA ARG A 131 9.60 11.82 -5.79
C ARG A 131 9.95 10.37 -5.46
N ARG A 132 11.14 10.15 -4.94
CA ARG A 132 11.62 8.87 -4.44
C ARG A 132 12.39 9.10 -3.14
N VAL A 133 11.92 8.52 -2.04
CA VAL A 133 12.55 8.67 -0.72
C VAL A 133 13.11 7.33 -0.26
N PRO A 134 14.42 7.21 0.04
CA PRO A 134 14.99 6.03 0.68
C PRO A 134 14.34 5.77 2.05
N MET A 135 13.92 4.52 2.29
CA MET A 135 13.32 4.09 3.56
C MET A 135 13.76 2.67 3.91
N TRP A 136 13.57 2.29 5.17
CA TRP A 136 13.84 0.94 5.66
C TRP A 136 12.55 0.37 6.27
N ASN A 137 12.06 -0.75 5.73
CA ASN A 137 10.92 -1.48 6.30
C ASN A 137 11.45 -2.71 7.06
N GLY A 138 11.88 -2.47 8.30
CA GLY A 138 12.72 -3.43 9.02
C GLY A 138 14.09 -3.56 8.34
N PRO A 139 14.58 -4.78 8.05
CA PRO A 139 15.87 -4.98 7.38
C PRO A 139 15.82 -4.77 5.86
N ILE A 140 14.63 -4.50 5.29
CA ILE A 140 14.44 -4.39 3.85
C ILE A 140 14.63 -2.93 3.44
N GLU A 141 15.59 -2.70 2.55
CA GLU A 141 15.73 -1.40 1.90
C GLU A 141 14.58 -1.20 0.91
N CYS A 142 13.83 -0.11 1.09
CA CYS A 142 12.71 0.26 0.25
C CYS A 142 12.91 1.67 -0.32
N ARG A 143 12.04 2.01 -1.27
CA ARG A 143 11.74 3.39 -1.64
C ARG A 143 10.28 3.67 -1.39
N LEU A 144 9.99 4.85 -0.88
CA LEU A 144 8.67 5.44 -0.92
C LEU A 144 8.57 6.28 -2.20
N PHE A 145 7.90 5.74 -3.20
CA PHE A 145 7.68 6.39 -4.49
C PHE A 145 6.44 7.27 -4.42
N ARG A 146 6.54 8.49 -4.94
CA ARG A 146 5.40 9.39 -5.17
C ARG A 146 5.08 9.43 -6.66
N PHE A 147 3.81 9.34 -7.01
CA PHE A 147 3.29 9.54 -8.35
C PHE A 147 2.22 10.63 -8.33
N ASP A 148 2.27 11.53 -9.30
CA ASP A 148 1.15 12.43 -9.60
C ASP A 148 0.22 11.72 -10.58
N LEU A 149 -1.04 11.55 -10.20
CA LEU A 149 -2.04 10.86 -11.02
C LEU A 149 -2.77 11.88 -11.87
N VAL A 150 -2.51 11.87 -13.17
CA VAL A 150 -3.19 12.73 -14.15
C VAL A 150 -4.13 11.88 -15.01
N ALA A 151 -5.18 12.50 -15.55
CA ALA A 151 -6.01 11.85 -16.55
C ALA A 151 -5.18 11.57 -17.81
N GLY A 152 -5.26 10.35 -18.36
CA GLY A 152 -4.53 9.97 -19.58
C GLY A 152 -3.03 9.70 -19.37
N SER A 153 -2.20 10.03 -20.36
CA SER A 153 -0.75 9.81 -20.31
C SER A 153 0.03 11.12 -20.33
N MET A 154 1.06 11.25 -19.47
CA MET A 154 2.07 12.33 -19.49
C MET A 154 3.03 12.19 -20.68
N ARG A 155 2.52 12.08 -21.90
CA ARG A 155 3.33 12.26 -23.11
C ARG A 155 3.20 13.72 -23.52
N GLU A 156 4.31 14.45 -23.51
CA GLU A 156 4.36 15.73 -24.22
C GLU A 156 4.06 15.44 -25.71
N PRO A 157 3.20 16.23 -26.37
CA PRO A 157 3.13 16.18 -27.83
C PRO A 157 4.50 16.58 -28.36
N GLY A 158 5.17 15.64 -29.03
CA GLY A 158 6.39 15.89 -29.80
C GLY A 158 6.09 16.50 -31.15
#